data_AF-A0A7L4MSL6-F1
#
_entry.id   AF-A0A7L4MSL6-F1
#
_cell.length_a   1.000
_cell.length_b   1.000
_cell.length_c   1.000
_cell.angle_alpha   90.00
_cell.angle_beta   90.00
_cell.angle_gamma   90.00
#
_symmetry.space_group_name_H-M   'P 1'
#
loop_
_entity.id
_entity.type
_entity.pdbx_description
1 polymer ?
#
loop_
_entity_poly.entity_id
_entity_poly.type
_entity_poly.pdbx_seq_one_letter_code
_entity_poly.pdbx_strand_id
1 'polypeptide(L)'
;GFMTQDERKKFESLHSDFNKYWIPCVWFTNLAAQARRDGRIRDDVALRLLMDELNLYRAKCSMLFHYDWISIPLVYTQVGTHA
;
A
#
# COMPACT_ATOMS: atom_id res chain seq x y z
N GLY A 1 -4.87 -17.85 -2.63
CA GLY A 1 -4.86 -16.50 -3.22
C GLY A 1 -4.25 -15.53 -2.23
N PHE A 2 -3.81 -14.36 -2.68
CA PHE A 2 -3.13 -13.34 -1.86
C PHE A 2 -3.97 -12.71 -0.75
N MET A 3 -5.28 -12.99 -0.72
CA MET A 3 -6.24 -12.50 0.27
C MET A 3 -7.15 -13.67 0.67
N THR A 4 -7.40 -13.81 1.97
CA THR A 4 -8.36 -14.78 2.52
C THR A 4 -9.81 -14.31 2.32
N GLN A 5 -10.78 -15.22 2.46
CA GLN A 5 -12.20 -14.84 2.34
C GLN A 5 -12.62 -13.83 3.41
N ASP A 6 -12.10 -13.94 4.62
CA ASP A 6 -12.43 -13.02 5.71
C ASP A 6 -11.83 -11.63 5.51
N GLU A 7 -10.59 -11.58 4.99
CA GLU A 7 -9.97 -10.32 4.57
C GLU A 7 -10.77 -9.67 3.43
N ARG A 8 -11.24 -10.46 2.45
CA ARG A 8 -12.07 -9.93 1.36
C ARG A 8 -13.36 -9.30 1.86
N LYS A 9 -14.06 -9.95 2.80
CA LYS A 9 -15.27 -9.38 3.42
C LYS A 9 -14.99 -8.05 4.12
N LYS A 10 -13.88 -7.95 4.88
CA LYS A 10 -13.47 -6.70 5.54
C LYS A 10 -13.07 -5.61 4.55
N PHE A 11 -12.46 -5.99 3.44
CA PHE A 11 -12.08 -5.07 2.36
C PHE A 11 -13.30 -4.50 1.63
N GLU A 12 -14.30 -5.35 1.34
CA GLU A 12 -15.55 -4.97 0.70
C GLU A 12 -16.45 -4.15 1.64
N SER A 13 -16.44 -4.41 2.95
CA SER A 13 -17.27 -3.68 3.92
C SER A 13 -16.79 -2.25 4.17
N LEU A 14 -15.54 -1.91 3.85
CA LEU A 14 -15.01 -0.56 3.96
C LEU A 14 -15.45 0.26 2.73
N HIS A 15 -16.39 1.19 2.90
CA HIS A 15 -16.82 2.06 1.81
C HIS A 15 -15.75 3.14 1.53
N SER A 16 -15.27 3.21 0.29
CA SER A 16 -14.35 4.25 -0.17
C SER A 16 -14.44 4.35 -1.70
N ASP A 17 -14.60 5.57 -2.20
CA ASP A 17 -14.66 5.87 -3.64
C ASP A 17 -13.27 5.86 -4.31
N PHE A 18 -12.20 5.70 -3.52
CA PHE A 18 -10.81 5.71 -3.98
C PHE A 18 -10.19 4.31 -3.95
N ASN A 19 -9.07 4.14 -4.66
CA ASN A 19 -8.32 2.90 -4.64
C ASN A 19 -7.85 2.55 -3.22
N LYS A 20 -8.24 1.36 -2.75
CA LYS A 20 -8.05 0.86 -1.38
C LYS A 20 -6.72 0.12 -1.17
N TYR A 21 -5.71 0.34 -2.02
CA TYR A 21 -4.39 -0.29 -1.91
C TYR A 21 -3.69 -0.05 -0.56
N TRP A 22 -4.11 0.97 0.19
CA TRP A 22 -3.59 1.30 1.52
C TRP A 22 -4.15 0.39 2.63
N ILE A 23 -5.25 -0.33 2.41
CA ILE A 23 -5.91 -1.17 3.43
C ILE A 23 -4.98 -2.27 3.97
N PRO A 24 -4.28 -3.07 3.12
CA PRO A 24 -3.33 -4.07 3.60
C PRO A 24 -2.18 -3.47 4.42
N CYS A 25 -1.74 -2.24 4.11
CA CYS A 25 -0.72 -1.55 4.90
C CYS A 25 -1.24 -1.28 6.32
N VAL A 26 -2.50 -0.83 6.46
CA VAL A 26 -3.13 -0.60 7.77
C VAL A 26 -3.31 -1.91 8.55
N TRP A 27 -3.65 -3.01 7.88
CA TRP A 27 -3.73 -4.32 8.54
C TRP A 27 -2.37 -4.77 9.05
N PHE A 28 -1.30 -4.56 8.28
CA PHE A 28 0.06 -4.86 8.73
C PHE A 28 0.44 -4.05 9.97
N THR A 29 0.17 -2.74 9.99
CA THR A 29 0.48 -1.89 11.15
C THR A 29 -0.28 -2.33 12.40
N ASN A 30 -1.56 -2.69 12.26
CA ASN A 30 -2.36 -3.23 13.37
C ASN A 30 -1.82 -4.57 13.87
N LEU A 31 -1.42 -5.46 12.97
CA LEU A 31 -0.84 -6.75 13.31
C LEU A 31 0.51 -6.59 14.02
N ALA A 32 1.36 -5.68 13.56
CA ALA A 32 2.63 -5.35 14.20
C ALA A 32 2.42 -4.77 15.61
N ALA A 33 1.46 -3.85 15.77
CA ALA A 33 1.10 -3.32 17.09
C ALA A 33 0.52 -4.39 18.04
N GLN A 34 -0.21 -5.37 17.51
CA GLN A 34 -0.68 -6.52 18.29
C GLN A 34 0.46 -7.46 18.66
N ALA A 35 1.35 -7.80 17.73
CA ALA A 35 2.53 -8.62 17.99
C ALA A 35 3.46 -7.99 19.05
N ARG A 36 3.52 -6.65 19.13
CA ARG A 36 4.21 -5.95 20.21
C ARG A 36 3.53 -6.14 21.57
N ARG A 37 2.21 -5.99 21.62
CA ARG A 37 1.41 -6.22 22.85
C ARG A 37 1.51 -7.66 23.33
N ASP A 38 1.56 -8.61 22.41
CA ASP A 38 1.72 -10.04 22.68
C ASP A 38 3.16 -10.43 23.05
N GLY A 39 4.09 -9.47 23.13
CA GLY A 39 5.49 -9.72 23.48
C GLY A 39 6.31 -10.45 22.40
N ARG A 40 5.75 -10.65 21.20
CA ARG A 40 6.46 -11.26 20.05
C ARG A 40 7.51 -10.32 19.46
N ILE A 41 7.27 -9.02 19.54
CA ILE A 41 8.26 -7.98 19.20
C ILE A 41 8.90 -7.52 20.52
N ARG A 42 10.23 -7.68 20.60
CA ARG A 42 11.01 -7.45 21.83
C ARG A 42 10.92 -6.02 22.36
N ASP A 43 11.00 -5.05 21.47
CA ASP A 43 11.20 -3.66 21.84
C ASP A 43 10.57 -2.70 20.82
N ASP A 44 10.41 -1.44 21.23
CA ASP A 44 9.78 -0.41 20.41
C ASP A 44 10.64 0.02 19.22
N VAL A 45 11.96 -0.22 19.27
CA VAL A 45 12.89 0.06 18.17
C VAL A 45 12.68 -0.95 17.04
N ALA A 46 12.50 -2.23 17.37
CA ALA A 46 12.16 -3.26 16.40
C ALA A 46 10.80 -2.97 15.73
N LEU A 47 9.80 -2.49 16.49
CA LEU A 47 8.52 -2.07 15.92
C LEU A 47 8.69 -0.85 14.99
N ARG A 48 9.51 0.13 15.39
CA ARG A 48 9.82 1.32 14.58
C ARG A 48 10.45 0.93 13.23
N LEU A 49 11.44 0.04 13.26
CA LEU A 49 12.11 -0.46 12.05
C LEU A 49 11.13 -1.13 11.07
N LEU A 50 10.20 -1.95 11.59
CA LEU A 50 9.15 -2.56 10.78
C LEU A 50 8.22 -1.52 10.15
N MET A 51 7.88 -0.47 10.90
CA MET A 51 7.05 0.63 10.39
C MET A 51 7.78 1.46 9.33
N ASP A 52 9.07 1.71 9.50
CA ASP A 52 9.88 2.48 8.55
C ASP A 52 10.02 1.74 7.20
N GLU A 53 10.31 0.43 7.24
CA GLU A 53 10.35 -0.41 6.03
C GLU A 53 8.97 -0.51 5.34
N LEU A 54 7.89 -0.63 6.11
CA LEU A 54 6.53 -0.61 5.56
C LEU A 54 6.23 0.71 4.84
N ASN A 55 6.63 1.84 5.43
CA ASN A 55 6.44 3.15 4.82
C ASN A 55 7.24 3.29 3.51
N LEU A 56 8.45 2.74 3.47
CA LEU A 56 9.29 2.72 2.28
C LEU A 56 8.68 1.84 1.17
N TYR A 57 8.11 0.69 1.53
CA TYR A 57 7.33 -0.14 0.61
C TYR A 57 6.09 0.59 0.08
N ARG A 58 5.31 1.22 0.96
CA ARG A 58 4.12 2.00 0.59
C ARG A 58 4.47 3.14 -0.36
N ALA A 59 5.60 3.83 -0.14
CA ALA A 59 6.08 4.88 -1.03
C ALA A 59 6.36 4.35 -2.45
N LYS A 60 6.97 3.17 -2.59
CA LYS A 60 7.20 2.51 -3.88
C LYS A 60 5.88 2.15 -4.59
N CYS A 61 4.90 1.60 -3.87
CA CYS A 61 3.57 1.32 -4.44
C CYS A 61 2.84 2.60 -4.87
N SER A 62 2.96 3.68 -4.09
CA SER A 62 2.38 4.97 -4.45
C SER A 62 3.03 5.57 -5.69
N MET A 63 4.35 5.44 -5.85
CA MET A 63 5.06 5.89 -7.05
C MET A 63 4.54 5.16 -8.30
N LEU A 64 4.35 3.84 -8.23
CA LEU A 64 3.75 3.07 -9.33
C LEU A 64 2.33 3.57 -9.67
N PHE A 65 1.51 3.86 -8.65
CA PHE A 65 0.18 4.43 -8.86
C PHE A 65 0.22 5.83 -9.50
N HIS A 66 1.19 6.67 -9.16
CA HIS A 66 1.37 7.97 -9.81
C HIS A 66 1.83 7.85 -11.27
N TYR A 67 2.65 6.86 -11.61
CA TYR A 67 3.01 6.57 -13.01
C TYR A 67 1.82 6.09 -13.84
N ASP A 68 0.91 5.30 -13.25
CA ASP A 68 -0.33 4.87 -13.90
C ASP A 68 -1.35 6.01 -14.05
N TRP A 69 -1.38 6.96 -13.10
CA TRP A 69 -2.28 8.11 -13.14
C TRP A 69 -1.78 9.21 -14.09
N ILE A 70 -0.48 9.48 -14.09
CA ILE A 70 0.15 10.53 -14.89
C ILE A 70 0.79 9.87 -16.11
N SER A 71 -0.06 9.51 -17.08
CA SER A 71 0.41 9.17 -18.42
C SER A 71 1.17 10.35 -19.02
N ILE A 72 2.23 10.06 -19.80
CA ILE A 72 2.91 11.07 -20.62
C ILE A 72 1.82 11.83 -21.40
N PRO A 73 1.78 13.18 -21.33
CA PRO A 73 0.76 13.96 -22.01
C PRO A 73 0.67 13.52 -23.48
N LEU A 74 -0.54 13.16 -23.95
CA LEU A 74 -0.80 12.66 -25.31
C LEU A 74 -0.26 13.58 -26.43
N VAL A 75 0.02 14.85 -26.10
CA VAL A 75 0.69 15.80 -26.98
C VAL A 75 2.07 15.32 -27.44
N TYR A 76 2.82 14.57 -26.61
CA TYR A 76 4.15 14.07 -26.99
C TYR A 76 4.12 12.79 -27.83
N THR A 77 3.02 12.04 -27.82
CA THR A 77 2.88 10.84 -28.67
C THR A 77 2.38 11.18 -30.07
N GLN A 78 1.65 12.28 -30.26
CA GLN A 78 1.17 12.72 -31.58
C GLN A 78 2.27 13.33 -32.46
N VAL A 79 3.29 13.98 -31.88
CA VAL A 79 4.41 14.53 -32.68
C VAL A 79 5.36 13.43 -33.15
N GLY A 80 5.38 12.27 -32.48
CA GLY A 80 6.23 11.13 -32.83
C GLY A 80 5.63 10.17 -33.88
N THR A 81 4.31 10.14 -34.07
CA THR A 81 3.66 9.32 -35.12
C THR A 81 3.47 10.06 -36.45
N HIS A 82 3.71 11.37 -36.48
CA HIS A 82 3.62 12.21 -37.67
C HIS A 82 4.99 12.71 -38.19
N ALA A 83 6.10 12.19 -37.65
CA ALA A 83 7.46 12.41 -38.16
C ALA A 83 7.90 11.26 -39.08
#